data_AF-A0A2T9X2Y3-F1
#
_entry.id   AF-A0A2T9X2Y3-F1
#
_cell.length_a   1.000
_cell.length_b   1.000
_cell.length_c   1.000
_cell.angle_alpha   90.00
_cell.angle_beta   90.00
_cell.angle_gamma   90.00
#
_symmetry.space_group_name_H-M   'P 1'
#
loop_
_entity.id
_entity.type
_entity.pdbx_description
1 polymer ?
#
loop_
_entity_poly.entity_id
_entity_poly.type
_entity_poly.pdbx_seq_one_letter_code
_entity_poly.pdbx_strand_id
1 'polypeptide(L)'
;MLIINDSRFVGKYVAVDSNDNIIGYADTREELVKNLEQKGYKMHEYSILYIPSQFRLHIEYSKVCDERLPLMNLKINCNSNSFRAIATFGNTNLLNKELAEFCGIYEKGEIEVEIGMIKKKIKVKVADLSKVDLPIVPGLILSPTNFIVCFYDNYFEISD
;
A
#
# COMPACT_ATOMS: atom_id res chain seq x y z
N MET A 1 19.08 -16.46 -9.26
CA MET A 1 17.91 -15.56 -9.16
C MET A 1 17.53 -15.53 -7.69
N LEU A 2 17.91 -14.47 -6.98
CA LEU A 2 17.64 -14.30 -5.56
C LEU A 2 16.19 -13.84 -5.37
N ILE A 3 15.39 -14.59 -4.61
CA ILE A 3 14.03 -14.22 -4.21
C ILE A 3 14.05 -13.97 -2.70
N ILE A 4 13.79 -12.73 -2.28
CA ILE A 4 13.67 -12.35 -0.86
C ILE A 4 12.19 -12.17 -0.54
N ASN A 5 11.60 -13.11 0.20
CA ASN A 5 10.18 -13.10 0.57
C ASN A 5 10.00 -13.11 2.10
N ASP A 6 10.65 -12.16 2.77
CA ASP A 6 10.58 -12.01 4.23
C ASP A 6 10.31 -10.55 4.58
N SER A 7 9.21 -10.34 5.30
CA SER A 7 8.69 -9.02 5.63
C SER A 7 9.63 -8.20 6.52
N ARG A 8 10.57 -8.85 7.23
CA ARG A 8 11.54 -8.20 8.14
C ARG A 8 12.60 -7.38 7.41
N PHE A 9 12.82 -7.63 6.13
CA PHE A 9 13.84 -6.95 5.34
C PHE A 9 13.32 -5.70 4.64
N VAL A 10 12.01 -5.50 4.59
CA VAL A 10 11.41 -4.34 3.92
C VAL A 10 11.76 -3.04 4.63
N GLY A 11 12.19 -2.04 3.85
CA GLY A 11 12.71 -0.78 4.37
C GLY A 11 14.13 -0.84 4.90
N LYS A 12 14.83 -1.97 4.71
CA LYS A 12 16.17 -2.19 5.23
C LYS A 12 17.19 -2.37 4.11
N TYR A 13 18.44 -2.08 4.44
CA TYR A 13 19.58 -2.54 3.67
C TYR A 13 19.85 -4.00 4.03
N VAL A 14 20.06 -4.85 3.04
CA VAL A 14 20.33 -6.28 3.19
C VAL A 14 21.65 -6.60 2.51
N ALA A 15 22.55 -7.29 3.21
CA ALA A 15 23.80 -7.78 2.66
C ALA A 15 23.68 -9.25 2.25
N VAL A 16 24.17 -9.54 1.06
CA VAL A 16 24.19 -10.88 0.47
C VAL A 16 25.61 -11.27 0.08
N ASP A 17 26.01 -12.51 0.36
CA ASP A 17 27.32 -13.05 -0.01
C ASP A 17 27.37 -13.49 -1.49
N SER A 18 28.51 -14.00 -1.94
CA SER A 18 28.72 -14.50 -3.31
C SER A 18 27.85 -15.72 -3.68
N ASN A 19 27.22 -16.37 -2.70
CA ASN A 19 26.32 -17.51 -2.89
C ASN A 19 24.85 -17.08 -2.74
N ASP A 20 24.55 -15.79 -2.82
CA ASP A 20 23.21 -15.20 -2.62
C ASP A 20 22.63 -15.41 -1.20
N ASN A 21 23.43 -15.77 -0.18
CA ASN A 21 22.95 -15.91 1.19
C ASN A 21 22.85 -14.55 1.88
N ILE A 22 21.76 -14.33 2.62
CA ILE A 22 21.60 -13.13 3.47
C ILE A 22 22.51 -13.25 4.70
N ILE A 23 23.46 -12.32 4.85
CA ILE A 23 24.46 -12.31 5.94
C ILE A 23 24.25 -11.16 6.94
N GLY A 24 23.36 -10.22 6.63
CA GLY A 24 22.98 -9.15 7.55
C GLY A 24 21.92 -8.22 6.98
N TYR A 25 21.28 -7.45 7.85
CA TYR A 25 20.39 -6.37 7.48
C TYR A 25 20.41 -5.26 8.55
N ALA A 26 20.16 -4.01 8.15
CA ALA A 26 20.05 -2.87 9.07
C ALA A 26 19.21 -1.73 8.46
N ASP A 27 18.79 -0.78 9.28
CA ASP A 27 17.98 0.36 8.81
C ASP A 27 18.80 1.38 8.01
N THR A 28 20.12 1.44 8.23
CA THR A 28 21.05 2.28 7.46
C THR A 28 22.18 1.46 6.84
N ARG A 29 22.77 1.97 5.76
CA ARG A 29 23.89 1.31 5.10
C ARG A 29 25.12 1.29 6.00
N GLU A 30 25.38 2.38 6.70
CA GLU A 30 26.54 2.57 7.59
C GLU A 30 26.51 1.58 8.75
N GLU A 31 25.34 1.41 9.37
CA GLU A 31 25.15 0.44 10.45
C GLU A 31 25.36 -1.00 9.95
N LEU A 32 24.82 -1.33 8.77
CA LEU A 32 25.01 -2.64 8.16
C LEU A 32 26.50 -2.93 7.91
N VAL A 33 27.23 -1.99 7.32
CA VAL A 33 28.67 -2.15 7.05
C VAL A 33 29.45 -2.34 8.36
N LYS A 34 29.19 -1.52 9.37
CA LYS A 34 29.85 -1.67 10.69
C LYS A 34 29.57 -3.03 11.33
N ASN A 35 28.33 -3.52 11.25
CA ASN A 35 27.96 -4.82 11.77
C ASN A 35 28.65 -5.98 11.01
N LEU A 36 28.87 -5.82 9.71
CA LEU A 36 29.57 -6.81 8.88
C LEU A 36 31.08 -6.83 9.16
N GLU A 37 31.70 -5.67 9.32
CA GLU A 37 33.10 -5.55 9.72
C GLU A 37 33.36 -6.20 11.08
N GLN A 38 32.47 -5.99 12.06
CA GLN A 38 32.55 -6.64 13.38
C GLN A 38 32.40 -8.16 13.31
N LYS A 39 31.67 -8.67 12.31
CA LYS A 39 31.54 -10.11 12.02
C LYS A 39 32.70 -10.67 11.19
N GLY A 40 33.66 -9.84 10.78
CA GLY A 40 34.85 -10.23 10.04
C GLY A 40 34.68 -10.25 8.51
N TYR A 41 33.57 -9.76 7.97
CA TYR A 41 33.36 -9.66 6.52
C TYR A 41 34.11 -8.46 5.94
N LYS A 42 34.68 -8.64 4.75
CA LYS A 42 35.32 -7.59 3.96
C LYS A 42 34.37 -7.11 2.86
N MET A 43 34.51 -5.84 2.47
CA MET A 43 33.61 -5.19 1.51
C MET A 43 33.44 -5.91 0.16
N HIS A 44 34.46 -6.65 -0.31
CA HIS A 44 34.42 -7.38 -1.59
C HIS A 44 33.76 -8.76 -1.48
N GLU A 45 33.41 -9.20 -0.27
CA GLU A 45 32.80 -10.52 -0.02
C GLU A 45 31.26 -10.47 -0.05
N TYR A 46 30.68 -9.27 -0.20
CA TYR A 46 29.23 -9.09 -0.20
C TYR A 46 28.75 -7.97 -1.12
N SER A 47 27.49 -8.04 -1.49
CA SER A 47 26.73 -6.94 -2.10
C SER A 47 25.68 -6.44 -1.11
N ILE A 48 25.36 -5.14 -1.16
CA ILE A 48 24.27 -4.56 -0.37
C ILE A 48 23.14 -4.18 -1.33
N LEU A 49 21.95 -4.65 -1.00
CA LEU A 49 20.69 -4.32 -1.66
C LEU A 49 19.86 -3.45 -0.72
N TYR A 50 19.24 -2.40 -1.23
CA TYR A 50 18.17 -1.73 -0.50
C TYR A 50 16.86 -2.41 -0.86
N ILE A 51 16.14 -2.92 0.15
CA ILE A 51 14.80 -3.44 -0.05
C ILE A 51 13.85 -2.28 0.22
N PRO A 52 13.27 -1.66 -0.83
CA PRO A 52 12.42 -0.50 -0.63
C PRO A 52 11.30 -0.85 0.33
N SER A 53 11.13 0.00 1.35
CA SER A 53 9.87 0.08 2.10
C SER A 53 8.81 0.60 1.15
N GLN A 54 8.23 -0.32 0.38
CA GLN A 54 6.90 -0.07 -0.12
C GLN A 54 5.99 0.19 1.08
N PHE A 55 5.10 1.16 0.94
CA PHE A 55 4.36 1.69 2.06
C PHE A 55 3.39 0.62 2.56
N ARG A 56 3.60 0.16 3.80
CA ARG A 56 2.75 -0.84 4.45
C ARG A 56 1.72 -0.14 5.30
N LEU A 57 0.45 -0.46 5.04
CA LEU A 57 -0.66 -0.01 5.87
C LEU A 57 -1.31 -1.17 6.58
N HIS A 58 -1.49 -1.01 7.89
CA HIS A 58 -2.34 -1.87 8.67
C HIS A 58 -3.81 -1.60 8.30
N ILE A 59 -4.55 -2.66 7.98
CA ILE A 59 -5.95 -2.57 7.54
C ILE A 59 -6.88 -3.22 8.54
N GLU A 60 -8.03 -2.57 8.75
CA GLU A 60 -9.21 -3.19 9.33
C GLU A 60 -9.95 -3.98 8.23
N TYR A 61 -10.45 -5.18 8.54
CA TYR A 61 -11.24 -5.94 7.57
C TYR A 61 -12.68 -5.99 8.04
N SER A 62 -13.58 -6.01 7.07
CA SER A 62 -14.98 -6.32 7.36
C SER A 62 -15.45 -7.51 6.54
N LYS A 63 -16.42 -8.24 7.10
CA LYS A 63 -17.01 -9.42 6.49
C LYS A 63 -18.30 -9.03 5.78
N VAL A 64 -18.33 -9.17 4.45
CA VAL A 64 -19.48 -8.84 3.59
C VAL A 64 -19.79 -10.05 2.74
N CYS A 65 -21.02 -10.59 2.82
CA CYS A 65 -21.43 -11.77 2.04
C CYS A 65 -20.41 -12.93 2.09
N ASP A 66 -19.87 -13.19 3.29
CA ASP A 66 -18.80 -14.17 3.55
C ASP A 66 -17.42 -13.87 2.94
N GLU A 67 -17.24 -12.74 2.27
CA GLU A 67 -15.94 -12.25 1.80
C GLU A 67 -15.31 -11.29 2.82
N ARG A 68 -13.98 -11.41 2.99
CA ARG A 68 -13.18 -10.53 3.85
C ARG A 68 -12.67 -9.36 3.01
N LEU A 69 -13.27 -8.18 3.18
CA LEU A 69 -12.93 -6.99 2.42
C LEU A 69 -12.03 -6.03 3.22
N PRO A 70 -10.92 -5.55 2.64
CA PRO A 70 -10.03 -4.59 3.28
C PRO A 70 -10.65 -3.18 3.34
N LEU A 71 -10.69 -2.60 4.53
CA LEU A 71 -11.07 -1.20 4.79
C LEU A 71 -9.82 -0.34 4.87
N MET A 72 -9.79 0.72 4.07
CA MET A 72 -8.69 1.66 3.97
C MET A 72 -9.11 3.03 4.47
N ASN A 73 -8.30 3.60 5.35
CA ASN A 73 -8.36 5.03 5.62
C ASN A 73 -7.65 5.74 4.47
N LEU A 74 -8.35 6.63 3.79
CA LEU A 74 -7.74 7.49 2.79
C LEU A 74 -8.26 8.91 2.91
N LYS A 75 -7.47 9.85 2.44
CA LYS A 75 -7.86 11.23 2.34
C LYS A 75 -8.17 11.53 0.90
N ILE A 76 -9.38 12.02 0.63
CA ILE A 76 -9.70 12.54 -0.68
C ILE A 76 -9.40 14.03 -0.61
N ASN A 77 -8.55 14.52 -1.50
CA ASN A 77 -8.15 15.93 -1.52
C ASN A 77 -9.23 16.79 -2.18
N CYS A 78 -10.45 16.72 -1.64
CA CYS A 78 -11.54 17.65 -1.88
C CYS A 78 -12.00 18.17 -0.51
N ASN A 79 -11.89 19.49 -0.31
CA ASN A 79 -12.29 20.20 0.92
C ASN A 79 -11.66 19.70 2.24
N SER A 80 -10.54 18.95 2.18
CA SER A 80 -9.73 18.49 3.33
C SER A 80 -10.33 17.40 4.22
N ASN A 81 -11.38 16.69 3.77
CA ASN A 81 -11.99 15.61 4.56
C ASN A 81 -11.31 14.25 4.33
N SER A 82 -11.24 13.44 5.39
CA SER A 82 -10.77 12.05 5.33
C SER A 82 -11.95 11.08 5.32
N PHE A 83 -11.88 10.04 4.51
CA PHE A 83 -12.97 9.09 4.30
C PHE A 83 -12.47 7.64 4.44
N ARG A 84 -13.37 6.75 4.85
CA ARG A 84 -13.12 5.31 4.76
C ARG A 84 -13.51 4.83 3.37
N ALA A 85 -12.61 4.05 2.77
CA ALA A 85 -12.82 3.42 1.48
C ALA A 85 -12.66 1.91 1.60
N ILE A 86 -13.25 1.20 0.65
CA ILE A 86 -13.12 -0.26 0.55
C ILE A 86 -12.27 -0.55 -0.67
N ALA A 87 -11.18 -1.29 -0.49
CA ALA A 87 -10.45 -1.86 -1.62
C ALA A 87 -11.14 -3.16 -2.01
N THR A 88 -11.56 -3.26 -3.27
CA THR A 88 -12.19 -4.47 -3.81
C THR A 88 -11.41 -4.88 -5.03
N PHE A 89 -11.43 -6.15 -5.41
CA PHE A 89 -10.79 -6.64 -6.64
C PHE A 89 -11.53 -6.26 -7.93
N GLY A 90 -12.51 -5.35 -7.86
CA GLY A 90 -13.26 -4.88 -9.02
C GLY A 90 -12.41 -3.98 -9.93
N ASN A 91 -12.67 -4.01 -11.23
CA ASN A 91 -11.90 -3.25 -12.24
C ASN A 91 -12.31 -1.77 -12.36
N THR A 92 -13.09 -1.23 -11.43
CA THR A 92 -13.62 0.14 -11.54
C THR A 92 -13.71 0.79 -10.18
N ASN A 93 -13.19 2.02 -10.07
CA ASN A 93 -13.35 2.83 -8.87
C ASN A 93 -14.72 3.49 -8.87
N LEU A 94 -15.46 3.36 -7.77
CA LEU A 94 -16.79 3.93 -7.61
C LEU A 94 -16.77 4.96 -6.48
N LEU A 95 -17.24 6.18 -6.77
CA LEU A 95 -17.40 7.25 -5.79
C LEU A 95 -18.89 7.36 -5.45
N ASN A 96 -19.22 7.39 -4.16
CA ASN A 96 -20.59 7.61 -3.71
C ASN A 96 -21.11 8.96 -4.23
N LYS A 97 -22.36 8.99 -4.70
CA LYS A 97 -23.01 10.19 -5.24
C LYS A 97 -23.02 11.37 -4.27
N GLU A 98 -23.35 11.16 -2.99
CA GLU A 98 -23.37 12.23 -1.98
C GLU A 98 -21.98 12.83 -1.77
N LEU A 99 -20.96 11.98 -1.75
CA LEU A 99 -19.57 12.43 -1.65
C LEU A 99 -19.09 13.13 -2.93
N ALA A 100 -19.50 12.65 -4.09
CA ALA A 100 -19.21 13.28 -5.37
C ALA A 100 -19.82 14.70 -5.43
N GLU A 101 -21.08 14.85 -5.03
CA GLU A 101 -21.77 16.15 -4.92
C GLU A 101 -21.07 17.08 -3.92
N PHE A 102 -20.72 16.56 -2.74
CA PHE A 102 -19.98 17.31 -1.71
C PHE A 102 -18.62 17.84 -2.23
N CYS A 103 -17.96 17.06 -3.07
CA CYS A 103 -16.65 17.38 -3.63
C CYS A 103 -16.70 18.06 -5.02
N GLY A 104 -17.90 18.31 -5.58
CA GLY A 104 -18.06 18.94 -6.89
C GLY A 104 -17.56 18.08 -8.07
N ILE A 105 -17.61 16.75 -7.94
CA ILE A 105 -17.11 15.79 -8.93
C ILE A 105 -18.28 15.26 -9.77
N TYR A 106 -18.20 15.47 -11.08
CA TYR A 106 -19.20 14.99 -12.04
C TYR A 106 -18.89 13.59 -12.58
N GLU A 107 -19.79 13.00 -13.37
CA GLU A 107 -19.61 11.67 -13.95
C GLU A 107 -18.26 11.54 -14.70
N LYS A 108 -17.53 10.45 -14.43
CA LYS A 108 -16.18 10.16 -14.96
C LYS A 108 -15.10 11.16 -14.54
N GLY A 109 -15.28 11.82 -13.40
CA GLY A 109 -14.28 12.69 -12.80
C GLY A 109 -13.01 11.97 -12.37
N GLU A 110 -11.95 12.75 -12.18
CA GLU A 110 -10.69 12.32 -11.57
C GLU A 110 -10.62 12.92 -10.17
N ILE A 111 -10.23 12.10 -9.19
CA ILE A 111 -9.99 12.53 -7.82
C ILE A 111 -8.55 12.30 -7.44
N GLU A 112 -8.00 13.20 -6.63
CA GLU A 112 -6.73 12.96 -5.97
C GLU A 112 -6.99 12.32 -4.61
N VAL A 113 -6.42 11.14 -4.42
CA VAL A 113 -6.47 10.41 -3.16
C VAL A 113 -5.08 10.32 -2.56
N GLU A 114 -5.04 10.38 -1.23
CA GLU A 114 -3.85 10.19 -0.42
C GLU A 114 -4.05 8.97 0.47
N ILE A 115 -3.16 7.99 0.34
CA ILE A 115 -3.13 6.77 1.13
C ILE A 115 -1.80 6.78 1.88
N GLY A 116 -1.85 7.22 3.15
CA GLY A 116 -0.67 7.55 3.93
C GLY A 116 0.16 8.65 3.27
N MET A 117 1.35 8.32 2.76
CA MET A 117 2.24 9.29 2.09
C MET A 117 2.07 9.32 0.57
N ILE A 118 1.38 8.34 -0.01
CA ILE A 118 1.23 8.18 -1.45
C ILE A 118 0.05 9.02 -1.93
N LYS A 119 0.28 9.86 -2.94
CA LYS A 119 -0.75 10.67 -3.58
C LYS A 119 -0.94 10.22 -5.02
N LYS A 120 -2.18 9.89 -5.39
CA LYS A 120 -2.48 9.43 -6.74
C LYS A 120 -3.77 10.02 -7.26
N LYS A 121 -3.77 10.38 -8.53
CA LYS A 121 -4.98 10.74 -9.26
C LYS A 121 -5.61 9.49 -9.85
N ILE A 122 -6.89 9.28 -9.55
CA ILE A 122 -7.62 8.10 -10.00
C ILE A 122 -8.93 8.52 -10.67
N LYS A 123 -9.26 7.84 -11.76
CA LYS A 123 -10.55 8.00 -12.43
C LYS A 123 -11.62 7.23 -11.68
N VAL A 124 -12.74 7.88 -11.42
CA VAL A 124 -13.88 7.30 -10.70
C VAL A 124 -15.15 7.37 -11.53
N LYS A 125 -16.06 6.41 -11.34
CA LYS A 125 -17.46 6.54 -11.77
C LYS A 125 -18.30 6.90 -10.56
N VAL A 126 -19.20 7.86 -10.72
CA VAL A 126 -20.14 8.23 -9.66
C VAL A 126 -21.26 7.18 -9.65
N ALA A 127 -21.58 6.64 -8.47
CA ALA A 127 -22.63 5.65 -8.29
C ALA A 127 -23.37 5.90 -6.97
N ASP A 128 -24.65 5.54 -6.93
CA ASP A 128 -25.40 5.50 -5.68
C ASP A 128 -24.99 4.25 -4.89
N LEU A 129 -24.13 4.44 -3.88
CA LEU A 129 -23.66 3.36 -3.01
C LEU A 129 -24.51 3.20 -1.74
N SER A 130 -25.55 4.02 -1.55
CA SER A 130 -26.41 3.99 -0.34
C SER A 130 -27.17 2.66 -0.18
N LYS A 131 -27.37 1.95 -1.29
CA LYS A 131 -28.07 0.66 -1.36
C LYS A 131 -27.14 -0.55 -1.34
N VAL A 132 -25.83 -0.32 -1.30
CA VAL A 132 -24.87 -1.41 -1.21
C VAL A 132 -24.71 -1.74 0.27
N ASP A 133 -24.95 -3.00 0.64
CA ASP A 133 -24.73 -3.53 1.99
C ASP A 133 -23.22 -3.59 2.32
N LEU A 134 -22.58 -2.43 2.33
CA LEU A 134 -21.20 -2.26 2.71
C LEU A 134 -21.13 -1.67 4.13
N PRO A 135 -20.20 -2.15 4.95
CA PRO A 135 -20.08 -1.77 6.34
C PRO A 135 -19.61 -0.31 6.43
N ILE A 136 -20.50 0.56 6.95
CA ILE A 136 -20.33 2.01 7.15
C ILE A 136 -20.14 2.77 5.83
N VAL A 137 -21.20 3.50 5.44
CA VAL A 137 -21.34 4.40 4.27
C VAL A 137 -20.04 4.57 3.47
N PRO A 138 -19.75 3.68 2.52
CA PRO A 138 -18.52 3.75 1.76
C PRO A 138 -18.57 5.00 0.89
N GLY A 139 -17.68 5.95 1.17
CA GLY A 139 -17.47 7.09 0.29
C GLY A 139 -16.88 6.65 -1.05
N LEU A 140 -16.01 5.63 -1.04
CA LEU A 140 -15.21 5.24 -2.19
C LEU A 140 -14.93 3.72 -2.20
N ILE A 141 -15.11 3.10 -3.36
CA ILE A 141 -14.66 1.74 -3.67
C ILE A 141 -13.48 1.87 -4.62
N LEU A 142 -12.34 1.31 -4.23
CA LEU A 142 -11.11 1.33 -5.02
C LEU A 142 -10.87 -0.01 -5.71
N SER A 143 -10.52 0.07 -6.99
CA SER A 143 -9.85 -1.00 -7.71
C SER A 143 -8.40 -1.07 -7.25
N PRO A 144 -7.83 -2.26 -7.01
CA PRO A 144 -6.45 -2.39 -6.62
C PRO A 144 -5.56 -2.00 -7.80
N THR A 145 -6.02 -2.13 -9.05
CA THR A 145 -5.24 -1.92 -10.28
C THR A 145 -4.65 -0.53 -10.46
N ASN A 146 -5.13 0.48 -9.72
CA ASN A 146 -4.54 1.82 -9.73
C ASN A 146 -3.23 1.89 -8.94
N PHE A 147 -2.98 0.91 -8.09
CA PHE A 147 -1.82 0.79 -7.24
C PHE A 147 -1.20 -0.59 -7.52
N ILE A 148 0.12 -0.76 -7.38
CA ILE A 148 0.64 -2.12 -7.30
C ILE A 148 0.39 -2.55 -5.85
N VAL A 149 -0.69 -3.30 -5.63
CA VAL A 149 -1.14 -3.73 -4.29
C VAL A 149 -0.83 -5.21 -4.08
N CYS A 150 0.00 -5.51 -3.09
CA CYS A 150 0.16 -6.88 -2.57
C CYS A 150 -0.63 -7.02 -1.27
N PHE A 151 -1.42 -8.09 -1.16
CA PHE A 151 -2.21 -8.41 0.03
C PHE A 151 -1.45 -9.39 0.92
N TYR A 152 -1.30 -9.05 2.19
CA TYR A 152 -0.74 -9.91 3.23
C TYR A 152 -1.76 -10.04 4.38
N ASP A 153 -1.55 -11.01 5.26
CA ASP A 153 -2.39 -11.13 6.45
C ASP A 153 -2.27 -9.87 7.32
N ASN A 154 -3.37 -9.10 7.37
CA ASN A 154 -3.54 -7.83 8.09
C ASN A 154 -2.86 -6.58 7.50
N TYR A 155 -2.20 -6.71 6.34
CA TYR A 155 -1.49 -5.61 5.70
C TYR A 155 -1.71 -5.57 4.21
N PHE A 156 -1.45 -4.41 3.62
CA PHE A 156 -1.18 -4.31 2.19
C PHE A 156 0.11 -3.52 1.96
N GLU A 157 0.69 -3.74 0.80
CA GLU A 157 1.85 -3.03 0.30
C GLU A 157 1.43 -2.24 -0.94
N ILE A 158 1.64 -0.91 -0.94
CA ILE A 158 1.46 -0.06 -2.12
C ILE A 158 2.81 0.43 -2.60
N SER A 159 3.04 0.32 -3.91
CA SER A 159 4.05 1.11 -4.64
C SER A 159 3.40 2.16 -5.56
N ASP A 160 4.17 3.21 -5.85
CA ASP A 160 3.85 4.20 -6.87
C ASP A 160 3.82 3.60 -8.28
#